data_AF-A0A3L7U554-F1
#
_entry.id   AF-A0A3L7U554-F1
#
_cell.length_a   1.000
_cell.length_b   1.000
_cell.length_c   1.000
_cell.angle_alpha   90.00
_cell.angle_beta   90.00
_cell.angle_gamma   90.00
#
_symmetry.space_group_name_H-M   'P 1'
#
loop_
_entity.id
_entity.type
_entity.pdbx_description
1 polymer ?
#
loop_
_entity_poly.entity_id
_entity_poly.type
_entity_poly.pdbx_seq_one_letter_code
_entity_poly.pdbx_strand_id
1 'polypeptide(L)'
;MTLGPTHEPIDMVRFIGNRSSGRMGFEIAKAAKETGVNVRVLAGPCSLPEIDSCFDVARFQSAADLAQLLTKEWPNFDVLVMAAAVADWKVVGAPLAGKIRRDVTPPMLQLQPVAEIVGNLQSRHNQ
;
A
#
# COMPACT_ATOMS: atom_id res chain seq x y z
N MET A 1 7.72 -1.85 -8.00
CA MET A 1 8.14 -1.39 -6.65
C MET A 1 6.94 -0.85 -5.90
N THR A 2 6.83 -1.07 -4.60
CA THR A 2 5.77 -0.48 -3.76
C THR A 2 6.34 0.64 -2.90
N LEU A 3 5.59 1.71 -2.66
CA LEU A 3 5.98 2.79 -1.75
C LEU A 3 4.78 3.45 -1.05
N GLY A 4 5.04 4.24 -0.02
CA GLY A 4 4.00 4.90 0.78
C GLY A 4 3.38 3.97 1.82
N PRO A 5 2.53 4.48 2.72
CA PRO A 5 1.85 3.68 3.73
C PRO A 5 0.60 2.99 3.14
N THR A 6 0.04 2.00 3.84
CA THR A 6 -1.38 1.68 3.69
C THR A 6 -2.21 2.42 4.74
N HIS A 7 -3.45 2.76 4.38
CA HIS A 7 -4.46 3.36 5.23
C HIS A 7 -5.63 2.37 5.36
N GLU A 8 -5.69 1.67 6.49
CA GLU A 8 -6.74 0.71 6.80
C GLU A 8 -7.96 1.44 7.39
N PRO A 9 -9.09 1.52 6.67
CA PRO A 9 -10.23 2.36 7.06
C PRO A 9 -10.85 1.91 8.40
N ILE A 10 -11.14 2.90 9.26
CA ILE A 10 -11.97 2.77 10.45
C ILE A 10 -13.41 3.18 10.10
N ASP A 11 -13.54 4.30 9.38
CA ASP A 11 -14.78 4.81 8.81
C ASP A 11 -14.46 5.65 7.56
N MET A 12 -15.44 6.40 7.05
CA MET A 12 -15.29 7.26 5.86
C MET A 12 -14.24 8.37 5.98
N VAL A 13 -13.74 8.68 7.17
CA VAL A 13 -12.82 9.81 7.42
C VAL A 13 -11.56 9.43 8.18
N ARG A 14 -11.55 8.29 8.86
CA ARG A 14 -10.44 7.84 9.72
C ARG A 14 -9.93 6.49 9.27
N PHE A 15 -8.64 6.29 9.48
CA PHE A 15 -7.93 5.06 9.14
C PHE A 15 -6.82 4.80 10.15
N ILE A 16 -6.33 3.57 10.17
CA ILE A 16 -5.08 3.15 10.81
C ILE A 16 -4.01 3.16 9.72
N GLY A 17 -2.87 3.80 9.95
CA GLY A 17 -1.81 3.85 8.97
C GLY A 17 -0.46 4.16 9.57
N ASN A 18 0.58 3.92 8.78
CA ASN A 18 1.97 4.14 9.17
C ASN A 18 2.45 5.53 8.69
N ARG A 19 3.40 6.15 9.39
CA ARG A 19 3.93 7.50 9.08
C ARG A 19 4.93 7.52 7.91
N SER A 20 4.81 6.60 6.96
CA SER A 20 5.71 6.55 5.81
C SER A 20 5.46 7.74 4.88
N SER A 21 6.52 8.44 4.51
CA SER A 21 6.47 9.51 3.50
C SER A 21 6.61 8.97 2.07
N GLY A 22 6.96 7.70 1.90
CA GLY A 22 7.27 7.10 0.59
C GLY A 22 8.60 7.55 -0.04
N ARG A 23 9.29 8.57 0.53
CA ARG A 23 10.51 9.17 -0.06
C ARG A 23 11.62 8.16 -0.30
N MET A 24 11.87 7.26 0.64
CA MET A 24 12.91 6.23 0.47
C MET A 24 12.60 5.33 -0.72
N GLY A 25 11.37 4.80 -0.81
CA GLY A 25 10.97 3.98 -1.96
C GLY A 25 11.03 4.74 -3.29
N PHE A 26 10.72 6.04 -3.28
CA PHE A 26 10.85 6.90 -4.44
C PHE A 26 12.30 7.04 -4.92
N GLU A 27 13.25 7.32 -4.01
CA GLU A 27 14.67 7.45 -4.39
C GLU A 27 15.24 6.11 -4.88
N ILE A 28 14.84 4.99 -4.30
CA ILE A 28 15.25 3.66 -4.79
C ILE A 28 14.67 3.41 -6.19
N ALA A 29 13.40 3.73 -6.42
CA ALA A 29 12.77 3.61 -7.74
C ALA A 29 13.50 4.46 -8.78
N LYS A 30 13.89 5.68 -8.39
CA LYS A 30 14.58 6.63 -9.27
C LYS A 30 15.97 6.13 -9.63
N ALA A 31 16.75 5.70 -8.63
CA ALA A 31 18.07 5.12 -8.85
C ALA A 31 18.00 3.87 -9.76
N ALA A 32 16.99 3.01 -9.58
CA ALA A 32 16.79 1.85 -10.46
C ALA A 32 16.43 2.25 -11.90
N LYS A 33 15.62 3.29 -12.08
CA LYS A 33 15.31 3.81 -13.42
C LYS A 33 16.54 4.40 -14.10
N GLU A 34 17.40 5.10 -13.35
CA GLU A 34 18.64 5.70 -13.85
C GLU A 34 19.65 4.66 -14.35
N THR A 35 19.58 3.40 -13.88
CA THR A 35 20.37 2.29 -14.42
C THR A 35 19.77 1.65 -15.67
N GLY A 36 18.66 2.17 -16.19
CA GLY A 36 17.98 1.68 -17.39
C GLY A 36 16.94 0.58 -17.14
N VAL A 37 16.62 0.27 -15.88
CA VAL A 37 15.59 -0.72 -15.55
C VAL A 37 14.20 -0.13 -15.78
N ASN A 38 13.28 -0.94 -16.31
CA ASN A 38 11.87 -0.57 -16.38
C ASN A 38 11.25 -0.60 -14.97
N VAL A 39 10.80 0.54 -14.47
CA VAL A 39 10.25 0.68 -13.11
C VAL A 39 8.79 1.10 -13.17
N ARG A 40 7.91 0.21 -12.69
CA ARG A 40 6.52 0.53 -12.34
C ARG A 40 6.39 0.69 -10.83
N VAL A 41 5.64 1.72 -10.42
CA VAL A 41 5.45 2.08 -9.01
C VAL A 41 4.02 1.83 -8.60
N LEU A 42 3.83 1.08 -7.52
CA LEU A 42 2.57 0.99 -6.78
C LEU A 42 2.70 1.94 -5.59
N ALA A 43 1.92 3.02 -5.57
CA ALA A 43 2.06 4.07 -4.57
C ALA A 43 0.83 4.19 -3.67
N GLY A 44 1.06 4.11 -2.37
CA GLY A 44 0.08 4.43 -1.34
C GLY A 44 -0.14 5.93 -1.19
N PRO A 45 -0.98 6.35 -0.23
CA PRO A 45 -1.21 7.76 0.10
C PRO A 45 0.05 8.43 0.66
N CYS A 46 0.86 9.00 -0.24
CA CYS A 46 2.03 9.81 0.08
C CYS A 46 2.05 11.09 -0.79
N SER A 47 2.48 12.21 -0.21
CA SER A 47 2.61 13.49 -0.93
C SER A 47 3.98 13.61 -1.59
N LEU A 48 4.11 13.01 -2.78
CA LEU A 48 5.30 13.08 -3.63
C LEU A 48 4.88 13.61 -5.01
N PRO A 49 4.93 14.93 -5.24
CA PRO A 49 4.38 15.53 -6.46
C PRO A 49 5.12 15.10 -7.73
N GLU A 50 6.41 14.78 -7.64
CA GLU A 50 7.21 14.36 -8.78
C GLU A 50 6.93 12.93 -9.27
N ILE A 51 6.23 12.10 -8.48
CA ILE A 51 6.09 10.66 -8.75
C ILE A 51 5.43 10.35 -10.09
N ASP A 52 4.38 11.09 -10.46
CA ASP A 52 3.63 10.86 -11.70
C ASP A 52 4.40 11.36 -12.94
N SER A 53 5.35 12.29 -12.75
CA SER A 53 6.26 12.73 -13.81
C SER A 53 7.45 11.79 -13.99
N CYS A 54 7.83 11.05 -12.93
CA CYS A 54 8.99 10.17 -12.94
C CYS A 54 8.66 8.73 -13.32
N PHE A 55 7.46 8.22 -13.03
CA PHE A 55 7.13 6.80 -13.19
C PHE A 55 5.74 6.58 -13.79
N ASP A 56 5.55 5.36 -14.30
CA ASP A 56 4.21 4.81 -14.49
C ASP A 56 3.70 4.29 -13.14
N VAL A 57 2.57 4.84 -12.68
CA VAL A 57 2.11 4.70 -11.29
C VAL A 57 0.70 4.10 -11.25
N ALA A 58 0.53 3.06 -10.43
CA ALA A 58 -0.78 2.63 -9.95
C ALA A 58 -0.94 2.97 -8.46
N ARG A 59 -2.14 3.39 -8.05
CA ARG A 59 -2.39 3.87 -6.68
C ARG A 59 -3.16 2.83 -5.87
N PHE A 60 -2.80 2.69 -4.60
CA PHE A 60 -3.54 1.90 -3.62
C PHE A 60 -3.86 2.75 -2.39
N GLN A 61 -4.84 2.34 -1.58
CA GLN A 61 -5.08 2.93 -0.27
C GLN A 61 -4.83 1.92 0.84
N SER A 62 -5.43 0.74 0.74
CA SER A 62 -5.33 -0.31 1.75
C SER A 62 -4.34 -1.41 1.35
N ALA A 63 -4.01 -2.28 2.31
CA ALA A 63 -3.27 -3.49 2.05
C ALA A 63 -4.01 -4.43 1.08
N ALA A 64 -5.35 -4.45 1.12
CA ALA A 64 -6.16 -5.23 0.19
C ALA A 64 -6.05 -4.72 -1.25
N ASP A 65 -6.07 -3.39 -1.43
CA ASP A 65 -5.86 -2.77 -2.75
C ASP A 65 -4.45 -3.09 -3.27
N LEU A 66 -3.44 -2.97 -2.41
CA LEU A 66 -2.06 -3.30 -2.76
C LEU A 66 -1.92 -4.77 -3.18
N ALA A 67 -2.53 -5.69 -2.43
CA ALA A 67 -2.52 -7.11 -2.78
C ALA A 67 -3.14 -7.36 -4.15
N GLN A 68 -4.30 -6.75 -4.46
CA GLN A 68 -4.94 -6.88 -5.77
C GLN A 68 -4.06 -6.34 -6.90
N LEU A 69 -3.44 -5.17 -6.72
CA LEU A 69 -2.50 -4.62 -7.70
C LEU A 69 -1.31 -5.55 -7.88
N LEU A 70 -0.71 -6.05 -6.80
CA LEU A 70 0.41 -6.98 -6.91
C LEU A 70 0.02 -8.27 -7.61
N THR A 71 -1.11 -8.88 -7.29
CA THR A 71 -1.60 -10.08 -7.99
C THR A 71 -1.75 -9.84 -9.50
N LYS A 72 -2.25 -8.66 -9.89
CA LYS A 72 -2.44 -8.28 -11.29
C LYS A 72 -1.11 -8.00 -12.01
N GLU A 73 -0.21 -7.27 -11.35
CA GLU A 73 0.97 -6.68 -11.98
C GLU A 73 2.19 -7.61 -11.91
N TRP A 74 2.34 -8.37 -10.83
CA TRP A 74 3.49 -9.25 -10.57
C TRP A 74 3.85 -10.20 -11.72
N PRO A 75 2.88 -10.81 -12.45
CA PRO A 75 3.21 -11.66 -13.60
C PRO A 75 4.01 -10.95 -14.71
N ASN A 76 4.06 -9.62 -14.73
CA ASN A 76 4.74 -8.84 -15.78
C ASN A 76 6.13 -8.32 -15.37
N PHE A 77 6.60 -8.58 -14.14
CA PHE A 77 7.86 -8.04 -13.62
C PHE A 77 8.74 -9.13 -13.00
N ASP A 78 10.06 -8.97 -13.11
CA ASP A 78 11.04 -9.95 -12.61
C ASP A 78 11.40 -9.75 -11.15
N VAL A 79 11.28 -8.51 -10.66
CA VAL A 79 11.70 -8.12 -9.31
C VAL A 79 10.62 -7.32 -8.62
N LEU A 80 10.27 -7.75 -7.42
CA LEU A 80 9.40 -7.01 -6.51
C LEU A 80 10.21 -6.44 -5.35
N VAL A 81 10.24 -5.11 -5.25
CA VAL A 81 10.76 -4.40 -4.09
C VAL A 81 9.58 -3.89 -3.27
N MET A 82 9.40 -4.48 -2.07
CA MET A 82 8.34 -4.15 -1.12
C MET A 82 8.78 -3.02 -0.17
N ALA A 83 8.80 -1.77 -0.65
CA ALA A 83 9.17 -0.62 0.18
C ALA A 83 7.97 0.15 0.76
N ALA A 84 6.73 -0.28 0.47
CA ALA A 84 5.54 0.24 1.12
C ALA A 84 5.48 -0.15 2.60
N ALA A 85 5.02 0.78 3.44
CA ALA A 85 4.79 0.54 4.86
C ALA A 85 3.37 -0.01 5.05
N VAL A 86 3.21 -1.31 4.81
CA VAL A 86 1.96 -2.04 5.00
C VAL A 86 1.62 -2.10 6.49
N ALA A 87 0.37 -1.83 6.85
CA ALA A 87 -0.11 -1.95 8.22
C ALA A 87 -0.24 -3.44 8.62
N ASP A 88 0.13 -3.78 9.85
CA ASP A 88 -0.04 -5.16 10.38
C ASP A 88 -1.49 -5.45 10.79
N TRP A 89 -2.28 -4.40 11.07
CA TRP A 89 -3.60 -4.49 11.67
C TRP A 89 -4.62 -3.63 10.93
N LYS A 90 -5.86 -4.12 10.88
CA LYS A 90 -7.05 -3.42 10.39
C LYS A 90 -8.20 -3.58 11.38
N VAL A 91 -9.20 -2.70 11.31
CA VAL A 91 -10.42 -2.85 12.11
C VAL A 91 -11.21 -4.09 11.65
N VAL A 92 -11.78 -4.81 12.61
CA VAL A 92 -12.65 -5.97 12.35
C VAL A 92 -13.93 -5.53 11.62
N GLY A 93 -14.33 -6.30 10.61
CA GLY A 93 -15.54 -6.04 9.83
C GLY A 93 -15.36 -5.06 8.66
N ALA A 94 -16.46 -4.72 8.01
CA ALA A 94 -16.46 -3.69 6.97
C ALA A 94 -16.37 -2.29 7.61
N PRO A 95 -15.74 -1.31 6.94
CA PRO A 95 -15.74 0.08 7.40
C PRO A 95 -17.18 0.54 7.65
N LEU A 96 -17.41 1.21 8.76
CA LEU A 96 -18.74 1.74 9.05
C LEU A 96 -19.13 2.70 7.91
N ALA A 97 -20.30 2.44 7.30
CA ALA A 97 -20.82 3.21 6.18
C ALA A 97 -21.04 4.71 6.50
N GLY A 98 -20.96 5.09 7.78
CA GLY A 98 -21.04 6.47 8.25
C GLY A 98 -19.92 6.83 9.22
N LYS A 99 -19.71 8.13 9.40
CA LYS A 99 -18.79 8.70 10.38
C LYS A 99 -19.24 8.30 11.79
N ILE A 100 -18.34 7.73 12.61
CA ILE A 100 -18.66 7.51 14.02
C ILE A 100 -18.87 8.88 14.67
N ARG A 101 -20.05 9.08 15.25
CA ARG A 101 -20.42 10.33 15.91
C ARG A 101 -19.63 10.45 17.21
N ARG A 102 -19.36 11.70 17.60
CA ARG A 102 -18.83 11.98 18.93
C ARG A 102 -19.92 11.63 19.94
N ASP A 103 -19.66 10.64 20.77
CA ASP A 103 -20.48 10.23 21.91
C ASP A 103 -19.68 10.41 23.21
N VAL A 104 -20.34 10.34 24.36
CA VAL A 104 -19.72 10.48 25.70
C VAL A 104 -18.70 9.37 25.94
N THR A 105 -18.97 8.17 25.41
CA THR A 105 -18.07 7.01 25.51
C THR A 105 -17.28 6.86 24.21
N PRO A 106 -15.94 6.85 24.26
CA PRO A 106 -15.12 6.56 23.09
C PRO A 106 -15.40 5.15 22.53
N PRO A 107 -15.46 4.99 21.20
CA PRO A 107 -15.61 3.66 20.61
C PRO A 107 -14.36 2.81 20.86
N MET A 108 -14.56 1.54 21.21
CA MET A 108 -13.48 0.55 21.19
C MET A 108 -13.32 -0.01 19.79
N LEU A 109 -12.10 -0.01 19.26
CA LEU A 109 -11.78 -0.62 17.98
C LEU A 109 -11.20 -2.01 18.22
N GLN A 110 -11.88 -3.03 17.69
CA GLN A 110 -11.31 -4.38 17.62
C GLN A 110 -10.45 -4.47 16.36
N LEU A 111 -9.25 -5.02 16.50
CA LEU A 111 -8.28 -5.17 15.42
C LEU A 111 -8.14 -6.64 15.02
N GLN A 112 -7.90 -6.88 13.74
CA GLN A 112 -7.49 -8.16 13.18
C GLN A 112 -6.26 -7.98 12.31
N PRO A 113 -5.43 -9.03 12.14
CA PRO A 113 -4.29 -8.97 11.25
C PRO A 113 -4.72 -8.63 9.81
N VAL A 114 -3.89 -7.85 9.12
CA VAL A 114 -3.94 -7.74 7.67
C VAL A 114 -3.49 -9.07 7.05
N ALA A 115 -4.09 -9.45 5.93
CA ALA A 115 -3.69 -10.67 5.22
C ALA A 115 -2.23 -10.55 4.75
N GLU A 116 -1.47 -11.62 4.91
CA GLU A 116 -0.10 -11.68 4.42
C GLU A 116 -0.09 -11.49 2.89
N ILE A 117 0.78 -10.61 2.37
CA ILE A 117 0.78 -10.25 0.95
C ILE A 117 1.77 -11.10 0.16
N VAL A 118 3.01 -11.21 0.62
CA VAL A 118 4.13 -11.72 -0.18
C VAL A 118 4.06 -13.23 -0.37
N GLY A 119 3.79 -13.96 0.71
CA GLY A 119 3.55 -15.41 0.69
C GLY A 119 2.30 -15.82 -0.07
N ASN A 120 1.33 -14.91 -0.27
CA ASN A 120 0.16 -15.13 -1.12
C ASN A 120 0.40 -14.81 -2.61
N LEU A 121 1.53 -14.20 -2.97
CA LEU A 121 1.88 -14.02 -4.38
C LEU A 121 2.32 -15.36 -4.98
N GLN A 122 1.84 -15.63 -6.20
CA GLN A 122 2.26 -16.81 -6.94
C GLN A 122 3.78 -16.79 -7.13
N SER A 123 4.44 -17.87 -6.71
CA SER A 123 5.87 -18.04 -6.95
C SER A 123 6.11 -18.18 -8.45
N ARG A 124 7.01 -17.35 -8.99
CA ARG A 124 7.59 -17.58 -10.32
C ARG A 124 8.55 -18.77 -10.21
N HIS A 125 8.01 -19.99 -10.20
CA HIS A 125 8.83 -21.18 -10.46
C HIS A 125 9.16 -21.17 -11.96
N ASN A 126 10.41 -20.80 -12.28
CA ASN A 126 11.14 -20.99 -13.54
C ASN A 126 10.29 -21.06 -14.83
N GLN A 127 10.25 -19.95 -15.58
CA GLN A 127 10.25 -20.02 -17.04
C GLN A 127 11.69 -19.94 -17.55
#